data_AF-A0A926HBX5-F1
#
_entry.id   AF-A0A926HBX5-F1
#
_cell.length_a   1.000
_cell.length_b   1.000
_cell.length_c   1.000
_cell.angle_alpha   90.00
_cell.angle_beta   90.00
_cell.angle_gamma   90.00
#
_symmetry.space_group_name_H-M   'P 1'
#
loop_
_entity.id
_entity.type
_entity.pdbx_description
1 polymer ?
#
loop_
_entity_poly.entity_id
_entity_poly.type
_entity_poly.pdbx_seq_one_letter_code
_entity_poly.pdbx_strand_id
1 'polypeptide(L)'
;MTDKAYRGIAYDDPVVQAQFEQLVQRVRDAEAARAPIAARHRRAEDDDDGAYDASDPQYIAANNAIAAAQHAVDAFLSTHRNYTMI
;
A
#
# COMPACT_ATOMS: atom_id res chain seq x y z
N MET A 1 5.34 -4.77 2.00
CA MET A 1 5.73 -4.56 0.59
C MET A 1 5.46 -3.11 0.22
N THR A 2 6.11 -2.56 -0.80
CA THR A 2 5.87 -1.19 -1.32
C THR A 2 5.37 -1.25 -2.75
N ASP A 3 4.70 -0.20 -3.26
CA ASP A 3 4.25 -0.11 -4.67
C ASP A 3 5.32 -0.52 -5.70
N LYS A 4 6.60 -0.31 -5.36
CA LYS A 4 7.76 -0.74 -6.15
C LYS A 4 7.76 -2.22 -6.54
N ALA A 5 7.18 -3.10 -5.72
CA ALA A 5 7.10 -4.54 -5.99
C ALA A 5 6.20 -4.86 -7.20
N TYR A 6 5.30 -3.94 -7.56
CA TYR A 6 4.36 -4.08 -8.68
C TYR A 6 4.80 -3.32 -9.93
N ARG A 7 5.91 -2.57 -9.85
CA ARG A 7 6.49 -1.89 -11.01
C ARG A 7 7.13 -2.92 -11.94
N GLY A 8 6.93 -2.74 -13.23
CA GLY A 8 7.42 -3.66 -14.25
C GLY A 8 6.44 -4.80 -14.57
N ILE A 9 5.26 -4.85 -13.96
CA ILE A 9 4.22 -5.81 -14.36
C ILE A 9 3.35 -5.16 -15.44
N ALA A 10 3.22 -5.83 -16.58
CA ALA A 10 2.38 -5.40 -17.69
C ALA A 10 1.48 -6.53 -18.19
N TYR A 11 0.26 -6.19 -18.58
CA TYR A 11 -0.70 -7.06 -19.23
C TYR A 11 -0.90 -6.65 -20.69
N ASP A 12 -1.02 -7.63 -21.58
CA ASP A 12 -1.33 -7.39 -23.00
C ASP A 12 -2.76 -6.86 -23.21
N ASP A 13 -3.69 -7.24 -22.32
CA ASP A 13 -5.05 -6.75 -22.33
C ASP A 13 -5.13 -5.37 -21.65
N PRO A 14 -5.53 -4.30 -22.36
CA PRO A 14 -5.56 -2.94 -21.82
C PRO A 14 -6.60 -2.77 -20.69
N VAL A 15 -7.67 -3.56 -20.67
CA VAL A 15 -8.68 -3.54 -19.62
C VAL A 15 -8.15 -4.19 -18.35
N VAL A 16 -7.37 -5.27 -18.48
CA VAL A 16 -6.69 -5.93 -17.35
C VAL A 16 -5.57 -5.03 -16.82
N GLN A 17 -4.80 -4.39 -17.71
CA GLN A 17 -3.77 -3.42 -17.34
C GLN A 17 -4.36 -2.24 -16.54
N ALA A 18 -5.45 -1.64 -17.00
CA ALA A 18 -6.08 -0.52 -16.30
C ALA A 18 -6.61 -0.92 -14.92
N GLN A 19 -7.18 -2.13 -14.77
CA GLN A 19 -7.61 -2.66 -13.48
C GLN A 19 -6.43 -2.88 -12.53
N PHE A 20 -5.33 -3.44 -13.05
CA PHE A 20 -4.11 -3.63 -12.28
C PHE A 20 -3.54 -2.28 -11.78
N GLU A 21 -3.44 -1.29 -12.67
CA GLU A 21 -2.95 0.05 -12.33
C GLU A 21 -3.82 0.73 -11.26
N GLN A 22 -5.15 0.55 -11.31
CA GLN A 22 -6.04 1.05 -10.27
C GLN A 22 -5.77 0.40 -8.91
N LEU A 23 -5.48 -0.90 -8.86
CA LEU A 23 -5.13 -1.58 -7.62
C LEU A 23 -3.78 -1.11 -7.07
N VAL A 24 -2.78 -0.95 -7.94
CA VAL A 24 -1.47 -0.39 -7.56
C VAL A 24 -1.60 1.04 -7.06
N GLN A 25 -2.47 1.85 -7.68
CA GLN A 25 -2.72 3.22 -7.22
C GLN A 25 -3.36 3.22 -5.82
N ARG A 26 -4.29 2.30 -5.52
CA ARG A 26 -4.86 2.16 -4.16
C ARG A 26 -3.80 1.83 -3.11
N VAL A 27 -2.81 1.00 -3.44
CA VAL A 27 -1.67 0.73 -2.55
C VAL A 27 -0.89 2.02 -2.29
N ARG A 28 -0.56 2.79 -3.34
CA ARG A 28 0.13 4.08 -3.20
C ARG A 28 -0.64 5.07 -2.35
N ASP A 29 -1.95 5.18 -2.56
CA ASP A 29 -2.81 6.10 -1.81
C ASP A 29 -2.87 5.70 -0.32
N ALA A 30 -2.97 4.40 -0.03
CA ALA A 30 -2.94 3.89 1.34
C ALA A 30 -1.57 4.13 2.02
N GLU A 31 -0.47 3.93 1.29
CA GLU A 31 0.88 4.23 1.77
C GLU A 31 1.08 5.75 2.02
N ALA A 32 0.58 6.59 1.12
CA ALA A 32 0.62 8.05 1.26
C ALA A 32 -0.23 8.53 2.45
N ALA A 33 -1.38 7.91 2.70
CA ALA A 33 -2.23 8.22 3.86
C ALA A 33 -1.55 7.86 5.20
N ARG A 34 -0.67 6.85 5.21
CA ARG A 34 0.14 6.49 6.40
C ARG A 34 1.28 7.49 6.66
N ALA A 35 1.80 8.16 5.64
CA ALA A 35 2.93 9.08 5.77
C ALA A 35 2.77 10.18 6.85
N PRO A 36 1.64 10.92 6.93
CA PRO A 36 1.46 11.92 7.99
C PRO A 36 1.34 11.30 9.39
N ILE A 37 0.79 10.08 9.52
CA ILE A 37 0.70 9.36 10.79
C ILE A 37 2.09 8.94 11.26
N ALA A 38 2.91 8.42 10.35
CA ALA A 38 4.31 8.07 10.61
C ALA A 38 5.20 9.31 10.87
N ALA A 39 4.88 10.47 10.31
CA ALA A 39 5.58 11.71 10.60
C ALA A 39 5.24 12.25 12.00
N ARG A 40 3.97 12.15 12.41
CA ARG A 40 3.54 12.45 13.79
C ARG A 40 4.23 11.54 14.81
N HIS A 41 4.38 10.25 14.47
CA HIS A 41 5.15 9.28 15.27
C HIS A 41 6.59 9.73 15.51
N ARG A 42 7.35 9.99 14.44
CA ARG A 42 8.75 10.43 14.56
C ARG A 42 8.89 11.71 15.38
N ARG A 43 7.93 12.64 15.24
CA ARG A 43 7.95 13.88 16.01
C ARG A 43 7.59 13.68 17.48
N ALA A 44 6.70 12.74 17.81
CA ALA A 44 6.36 12.37 19.18
C ALA A 44 7.46 11.54 19.87
N GLU A 45 8.32 10.86 19.11
CA GLU A 45 9.52 10.19 19.65
C GLU A 45 10.66 11.18 19.93
N ASP A 46 10.78 12.27 19.17
CA ASP A 46 11.80 13.32 19.39
C ASP A 46 11.43 14.26 20.55
N ASP A 47 10.14 14.51 20.79
CA ASP A 47 9.64 15.20 21.98
C ASP A 47 9.44 14.15 23.10
N ASP A 48 10.39 14.06 24.04
CA ASP A 48 10.54 13.10 25.16
C ASP A 48 9.35 12.99 26.16
N ASP A 49 8.13 13.37 25.75
CA ASP A 49 6.91 13.43 26.57
C ASP A 49 5.70 12.68 25.96
N GLY A 50 5.85 12.05 24.79
CA GLY A 50 4.73 11.44 24.07
C GLY A 50 4.88 9.94 23.85
N ALA A 51 4.50 9.13 24.84
CA ALA A 51 4.39 7.68 24.67
C ALA A 51 3.49 7.35 23.47
N TYR A 52 4.11 7.09 22.33
CA TYR A 52 3.42 6.62 21.15
C TYR A 52 2.93 5.19 21.41
N ASP A 53 1.64 4.98 21.20
CA ASP A 53 1.04 3.66 21.28
C ASP A 53 0.83 3.14 19.85
N ALA A 54 1.56 2.08 19.47
CA ALA A 54 1.30 1.35 18.23
C ALA A 54 -0.11 0.73 18.20
N SER A 55 -0.83 0.77 19.32
CA SER A 55 -2.26 0.50 19.43
C SER A 55 -3.16 1.64 18.95
N ASP A 56 -2.61 2.79 18.54
CA ASP A 56 -3.39 3.91 17.97
C ASP A 56 -4.30 3.38 16.85
N PRO A 57 -5.64 3.46 17.02
CA PRO A 57 -6.60 2.97 16.06
C PRO A 57 -6.38 3.52 14.64
N GLN A 58 -5.86 4.75 14.50
CA GLN A 58 -5.58 5.34 13.19
C GLN A 58 -4.38 4.68 12.51
N TYR A 59 -3.35 4.33 13.28
CA TYR A 59 -2.18 3.63 12.76
C TYR A 59 -2.52 2.19 12.37
N ILE A 60 -3.29 1.49 13.20
CA ILE A 60 -3.80 0.14 12.89
C ILE A 60 -4.68 0.19 11.64
N ALA A 61 -5.61 1.13 11.55
CA ALA A 61 -6.49 1.27 10.39
C ALA A 61 -5.70 1.54 9.10
N ALA A 62 -4.68 2.41 9.14
CA ALA A 62 -3.82 2.68 8.00
C ALA A 62 -3.03 1.44 7.56
N ASN A 63 -2.46 0.69 8.50
CA ASN A 63 -1.74 -0.56 8.18
C ASN A 63 -2.69 -1.62 7.59
N ASN A 64 -3.90 -1.76 8.16
CA ASN A 64 -4.92 -2.68 7.64
C ASN A 64 -5.37 -2.29 6.24
N ALA A 65 -5.50 -0.99 5.95
CA ALA A 65 -5.83 -0.51 4.61
C ALA A 65 -4.74 -0.84 3.58
N ILE A 66 -3.46 -0.68 3.96
CA ILE A 66 -2.33 -1.07 3.11
C ILE A 66 -2.34 -2.59 2.87
N ALA A 67 -2.53 -3.39 3.92
CA ALA A 67 -2.59 -4.85 3.82
C ALA A 67 -3.75 -5.32 2.93
N ALA A 68 -4.93 -4.72 3.07
CA ALA A 68 -6.08 -5.02 2.23
C ALA A 68 -5.84 -4.65 0.76
N ALA A 69 -5.20 -3.50 0.50
CA ALA A 69 -4.85 -3.08 -0.86
C ALA A 69 -3.82 -4.04 -1.49
N GLN A 70 -2.80 -4.46 -0.74
CA GLN A 70 -1.80 -5.43 -1.20
C GLN A 70 -2.45 -6.79 -1.50
N HIS A 71 -3.30 -7.28 -0.61
CA HIS A 71 -4.02 -8.52 -0.82
C HIS A 71 -4.91 -8.48 -2.08
N ALA A 72 -5.51 -7.33 -2.39
CA ALA A 72 -6.29 -7.17 -3.62
C ALA A 72 -5.41 -7.27 -4.88
N VAL A 73 -4.20 -6.70 -4.86
CA VAL A 73 -3.23 -6.85 -5.95
C VAL A 73 -2.78 -8.30 -6.07
N ASP A 74 -2.45 -8.96 -4.96
CA ASP A 74 -1.98 -10.35 -4.98
C ASP A 74 -3.07 -11.31 -5.48
N ALA A 75 -4.33 -11.09 -5.07
CA ALA A 75 -5.48 -11.83 -5.59
C ALA A 75 -5.66 -11.62 -7.11
N PHE A 76 -5.47 -10.38 -7.57
CA PHE A 76 -5.53 -10.05 -8.99
C PHE A 76 -4.44 -10.78 -9.78
N LEU A 77 -3.18 -10.73 -9.31
CA LEU A 77 -2.04 -11.42 -9.91
C LEU A 77 -2.23 -12.95 -9.92
N SER A 78 -2.84 -13.50 -8.86
CA SER A 78 -3.11 -14.94 -8.78
C SER A 78 -4.14 -15.42 -9.81
N THR A 79 -5.08 -14.53 -10.17
CA THR A 79 -6.16 -14.77 -11.14
C THR A 79 -5.69 -14.52 -12.56
N HIS A 80 -4.98 -13.41 -12.78
CA HIS A 80 -4.45 -12.99 -14.09
C HIS A 80 -2.95 -13.27 -14.14
N ARG A 81 -2.58 -14.52 -14.43
CA ARG A 81 -1.18 -14.98 -14.47
C ARG A 81 -0.45 -14.68 -15.79
N ASN A 82 -1.15 -14.12 -16.76
CA ASN A 82 -0.66 -13.78 -18.09
C ASN A 82 0.04 -12.40 -18.15
N TYR A 83 0.67 -11.98 -17.05
CA TYR A 83 1.45 -10.75 -17.05
C TYR A 83 2.88 -11.02 -17.50
N THR A 84 3.50 -10.00 -18.08
CA THR A 84 4.92 -9.96 -18.42
C THR A 84 5.65 -9.04 -17.45
N MET A 85 6.89 -9.39 -17.11
CA MET A 85 7.80 -8.48 -16.41
C MET A 85 8.62 -7.70 -17.45
N ILE A 86 8.53 -6.37 -17.41
CA ILE A 86 9.25 -5.41 -18.26
C ILE A 86 10.30 -4.62 -17.47
#